data_AF-C5MFB1-F1
#
_entry.id   AF-C5MFB1-F1
#
_cell.length_a   1.000
_cell.length_b   1.000
_cell.length_c   1.000
_cell.angle_alpha   90.00
_cell.angle_beta   90.00
_cell.angle_gamma   90.00
#
_symmetry.space_group_name_H-M   'P 1'
#
loop_
_entity.id
_entity.type
_entity.pdbx_description
1 polymer ?
#
loop_
_entity_poly.entity_id
_entity_poly.type
_entity_poly.pdbx_seq_one_letter_code
_entity_poly.pdbx_strand_id
1 'polypeptide(L)'
;MWNYRREILSRYKSEDLKIYENLLNQDLKFVLSQLKKFPKCYWIWNHRTWLLFELVKIEKVNWEFEFAVVSKLLDLDQRNFHGWHYRRFVVENMELACKGDLSKILKINLDEFNYTTLKIQKDFSNFSAWHNRTKLIPKIYNLIHDNEDILMRFPGTDMFQDPKLIMNNDLEMIKTGMYMSPEDTSVWSYYSWIVSDEFFTKAFNNKEEYLEVLNEQEEVISELNEMEKEDTGKDNVRCVKFIKYIETLKAELQE
;
A
#
# COMPACT_ATOMS: atom_id res chain seq x y z
N MET A 1 -18.75 3.90 -26.71
CA MET A 1 -17.44 4.18 -27.35
C MET A 1 -16.37 3.14 -27.01
N TRP A 2 -15.96 2.96 -25.74
CA TRP A 2 -14.93 1.97 -25.38
C TRP A 2 -15.29 0.52 -25.75
N ASN A 3 -16.55 0.11 -25.58
CA ASN A 3 -17.01 -1.22 -25.98
C ASN A 3 -16.86 -1.46 -27.49
N TYR A 4 -17.29 -0.51 -28.33
CA TYR A 4 -17.09 -0.57 -29.77
C TYR A 4 -15.60 -0.67 -30.15
N ARG A 5 -14.70 0.04 -29.45
CA ARG A 5 -13.25 -0.10 -29.68
C ARG A 5 -12.78 -1.52 -29.41
N ARG A 6 -13.22 -2.14 -28.30
CA ARG A 6 -12.89 -3.53 -27.96
C ARG A 6 -13.39 -4.50 -29.03
N GLU A 7 -14.65 -4.36 -29.43
CA GLU A 7 -15.25 -5.18 -30.48
C GLU A 7 -14.48 -5.09 -31.81
N ILE A 8 -14.07 -3.88 -32.21
CA ILE A 8 -13.26 -3.67 -33.42
C ILE A 8 -11.89 -4.34 -33.28
N LEU A 9 -11.17 -4.09 -32.19
CA LEU A 9 -9.85 -4.67 -31.95
C LEU A 9 -9.90 -6.20 -31.94
N SER A 10 -10.89 -6.80 -31.29
CA SER A 10 -11.01 -8.26 -31.19
C SER A 10 -11.19 -8.97 -32.54
N ARG A 11 -11.65 -8.27 -33.60
CA ARG A 11 -11.75 -8.87 -34.96
C ARG A 11 -10.38 -9.17 -35.57
N TYR A 12 -9.37 -8.36 -35.26
CA TYR A 12 -8.00 -8.54 -35.79
C TYR A 12 -7.24 -9.68 -35.12
N LYS A 13 -7.77 -10.24 -34.02
CA LYS A 13 -7.14 -11.33 -33.28
C LYS A 13 -6.94 -12.59 -34.14
N SER A 14 -7.88 -12.89 -35.03
CA SER A 14 -7.85 -14.06 -35.90
C SER A 14 -7.09 -13.87 -37.21
N GLU A 15 -6.71 -12.64 -37.54
CA GLU A 15 -6.11 -12.31 -38.84
C GLU A 15 -4.59 -12.41 -38.79
N ASP A 16 -3.95 -11.64 -37.91
CA ASP A 16 -2.49 -11.63 -37.74
C ASP A 16 -2.14 -11.16 -36.32
N LEU A 17 -1.48 -12.03 -35.54
CA LEU A 17 -1.07 -11.74 -34.16
C LEU A 17 -0.12 -10.54 -34.05
N LYS A 18 0.74 -10.31 -35.05
CA LYS A 18 1.68 -9.18 -35.05
C LYS A 18 0.95 -7.86 -35.30
N ILE A 19 -0.05 -7.86 -36.19
CA ILE A 19 -0.91 -6.69 -36.41
C ILE A 19 -1.74 -6.43 -35.14
N TYR A 20 -2.31 -7.47 -34.53
CA TYR A 20 -3.08 -7.36 -33.31
C TYR A 20 -2.25 -6.77 -32.15
N GLU A 21 -1.05 -7.31 -31.90
CA GLU A 21 -0.11 -6.78 -30.91
C GLU A 21 0.20 -5.29 -31.14
N ASN A 22 0.49 -4.91 -32.39
CA ASN A 22 0.79 -3.52 -32.74
C ASN A 22 -0.41 -2.59 -32.48
N LEU A 23 -1.63 -3.01 -32.84
CA LEU A 23 -2.85 -2.24 -32.60
C LEU A 23 -3.12 -2.06 -31.11
N LEU A 24 -2.98 -3.12 -30.30
CA LEU A 24 -3.14 -3.04 -28.84
C LEU A 24 -2.14 -2.06 -28.22
N ASN A 25 -0.87 -2.11 -28.64
CA ASN A 25 0.17 -1.20 -28.16
C ASN A 25 -0.05 0.25 -28.59
N GLN A 26 -0.57 0.49 -29.81
CA GLN A 26 -0.99 1.82 -30.24
C GLN A 26 -2.17 2.32 -29.39
N ASP A 27 -3.12 1.46 -29.07
CA ASP A 27 -4.27 1.85 -28.25
C ASP A 27 -3.87 2.11 -26.79
N LEU A 28 -2.90 1.38 -26.25
CA LEU A 28 -2.30 1.69 -24.94
C LEU A 28 -1.66 3.09 -24.90
N LYS A 29 -1.00 3.52 -25.99
CA LYS A 29 -0.46 4.89 -26.11
C LYS A 29 -1.59 5.92 -26.19
N PHE A 30 -2.64 5.64 -26.95
CA PHE A 30 -3.82 6.49 -27.00
C PHE A 30 -4.47 6.63 -25.62
N VAL A 31 -4.74 5.52 -24.94
CA VAL A 31 -5.31 5.48 -23.58
C VAL A 31 -4.44 6.26 -22.59
N LEU A 32 -3.12 6.14 -22.66
CA LEU A 32 -2.21 6.93 -21.82
C LEU A 32 -2.36 8.44 -22.07
N SER A 33 -2.53 8.87 -23.33
CA SER A 33 -2.81 10.27 -23.64
C SER A 33 -4.13 10.76 -23.04
N GLN A 34 -5.13 9.88 -22.94
CA GLN A 34 -6.43 10.21 -22.33
C GLN A 34 -6.32 10.23 -20.80
N LEU A 35 -5.56 9.33 -20.17
CA LEU A 35 -5.32 9.35 -18.73
C LEU A 35 -4.64 10.63 -18.26
N LYS A 36 -3.74 11.21 -19.07
CA LYS A 36 -3.13 12.51 -18.75
C LYS A 36 -4.15 13.65 -18.66
N LYS A 37 -5.26 13.57 -19.41
CA LYS A 37 -6.33 14.58 -19.42
C LYS A 37 -7.44 14.27 -18.40
N PHE A 38 -7.76 12.99 -18.25
CA PHE A 38 -8.87 12.50 -17.44
C PHE A 38 -8.42 11.38 -16.48
N PRO A 39 -7.52 11.68 -15.53
CA PRO A 39 -6.86 10.67 -14.69
C PRO A 39 -7.79 9.94 -13.73
N LYS A 40 -9.02 10.45 -13.53
CA LYS A 40 -10.04 9.88 -12.64
C LYS A 40 -11.20 9.21 -13.41
N CYS A 41 -11.09 9.05 -14.73
CA CYS A 41 -12.13 8.40 -15.52
C CYS A 41 -12.00 6.88 -15.46
N TYR A 42 -12.94 6.24 -14.75
CA TYR A 42 -12.99 4.79 -14.58
C TYR A 42 -12.87 4.00 -15.90
N TRP A 43 -13.60 4.42 -16.94
CA TRP A 43 -13.66 3.69 -18.21
C TRP A 43 -12.33 3.65 -18.96
N ILE A 44 -11.46 4.64 -18.75
CA ILE A 44 -10.12 4.67 -19.36
C ILE A 44 -9.22 3.63 -18.70
N TRP A 45 -9.21 3.60 -17.36
CA TRP A 45 -8.50 2.56 -16.59
C TRP A 45 -9.00 1.16 -16.92
N ASN A 46 -10.33 0.97 -16.94
CA ASN A 46 -10.94 -0.31 -17.27
C ASN A 46 -10.58 -0.77 -18.69
N HIS A 47 -10.53 0.14 -19.66
CA HIS A 47 -10.09 -0.21 -21.01
C HIS A 47 -8.60 -0.51 -21.10
N ARG A 48 -7.75 0.22 -20.35
CA ARG A 48 -6.32 -0.09 -20.25
C ARG A 48 -6.09 -1.51 -19.74
N THR A 49 -6.77 -1.89 -18.65
CA THR A 49 -6.73 -3.25 -18.09
C THR A 49 -7.17 -4.30 -19.10
N TRP A 50 -8.22 -4.04 -19.88
CA TRP A 50 -8.66 -4.95 -20.94
C TRP A 50 -7.58 -5.14 -22.03
N LEU A 51 -6.94 -4.06 -22.48
CA LEU A 51 -5.85 -4.14 -23.46
C LEU A 51 -4.68 -5.01 -22.95
N LEU A 52 -4.33 -4.86 -21.67
CA LEU A 52 -3.28 -5.67 -21.05
C LEU A 52 -3.64 -7.15 -20.98
N PHE A 53 -4.89 -7.49 -20.65
CA PHE A 53 -5.33 -8.89 -20.68
C PHE A 53 -5.34 -9.49 -22.09
N GLU A 54 -5.62 -8.69 -23.12
CA GLU A 54 -5.44 -9.16 -24.50
C GLU A 54 -3.96 -9.40 -24.84
N LEU A 55 -3.04 -8.56 -24.35
CA LEU A 55 -1.60 -8.78 -24.50
C LEU A 55 -1.09 -9.98 -23.70
N VAL A 56 -1.67 -10.27 -22.53
CA VAL A 56 -1.36 -11.48 -21.74
C VAL A 56 -1.68 -12.74 -22.55
N LYS A 57 -2.84 -12.78 -23.22
CA LYS A 57 -3.29 -13.94 -24.01
C LYS A 57 -2.35 -14.30 -25.16
N ILE A 58 -1.53 -13.36 -25.61
CA ILE A 58 -0.56 -13.56 -26.69
C ILE A 58 0.89 -13.51 -26.20
N GLU A 59 1.10 -13.49 -24.87
CA GLU A 59 2.44 -13.48 -24.23
C GLU A 59 3.30 -12.25 -24.63
N LYS A 60 2.66 -11.10 -24.84
CA LYS A 60 3.33 -9.84 -25.24
C LYS A 60 3.17 -8.70 -24.23
N VAL A 61 2.61 -8.98 -23.06
CA VAL A 61 2.43 -7.98 -22.01
C VAL A 61 3.78 -7.53 -21.44
N ASN A 62 3.93 -6.23 -21.19
CA ASN A 62 5.11 -5.66 -20.54
C ASN A 62 4.71 -5.02 -19.21
N TRP A 63 4.76 -5.81 -18.14
CA TRP A 63 4.37 -5.34 -16.81
C TRP A 63 5.35 -4.32 -16.21
N GLU A 64 6.63 -4.41 -16.52
CA GLU A 64 7.64 -3.44 -16.07
C GLU A 64 7.34 -2.04 -16.62
N PHE A 65 6.95 -1.95 -17.89
CA PHE A 65 6.53 -0.70 -18.50
C PHE A 65 5.28 -0.13 -17.82
N GLU A 66 4.28 -0.97 -17.54
CA GLU A 66 3.06 -0.55 -16.85
C GLU A 66 3.32 -0.10 -15.42
N PHE A 67 4.25 -0.76 -14.73
CA PHE A 67 4.70 -0.37 -13.40
C PHE A 67 5.39 1.01 -13.42
N ALA A 68 6.22 1.28 -14.44
CA ALA A 68 6.83 2.59 -14.64
C ALA A 68 5.79 3.67 -14.99
N VAL A 69 4.77 3.33 -15.79
CA VAL A 69 3.66 4.24 -16.12
C VAL A 69 2.88 4.63 -14.88
N VAL A 70 2.44 3.66 -14.07
CA VAL A 70 1.65 3.95 -12.87
C VAL A 70 2.46 4.70 -11.81
N SER A 71 3.76 4.39 -11.68
CA SER A 71 4.67 5.13 -10.80
C SER A 71 4.69 6.62 -11.17
N LYS A 72 4.86 6.94 -12.46
CA LYS A 72 4.83 8.33 -12.94
C LYS A 72 3.48 9.01 -12.74
N LEU A 73 2.37 8.29 -12.92
CA LEU A 73 1.03 8.84 -12.68
C LEU A 73 0.81 9.17 -11.20
N LEU A 74 1.32 8.33 -10.29
CA LEU A 74 1.29 8.57 -8.84
C LEU A 74 2.33 9.58 -8.36
N ASP A 75 3.32 9.95 -9.18
CA ASP A 75 4.18 11.10 -8.90
C ASP A 75 3.49 12.42 -9.21
N LEU A 76 2.59 12.42 -10.20
CA LEU A 76 1.78 13.59 -10.57
C LEU A 76 0.59 13.79 -9.62
N ASP A 77 -0.08 12.71 -9.21
CA ASP A 77 -1.16 12.74 -8.21
C ASP A 77 -1.00 11.54 -7.26
N GLN A 78 -0.30 11.77 -6.17
CA GLN A 78 0.03 10.73 -5.18
C GLN A 78 -1.17 10.19 -4.41
N ARG A 79 -2.32 10.87 -4.48
CA ARG A 79 -3.57 10.46 -3.82
C ARG A 79 -4.60 9.95 -4.84
N ASN A 80 -4.20 9.72 -6.09
CA ASN A 80 -5.09 9.16 -7.10
C ASN A 80 -5.48 7.71 -6.76
N PHE A 81 -6.70 7.53 -6.28
CA PHE A 81 -7.25 6.22 -5.94
C PHE A 81 -7.22 5.22 -7.11
N HIS A 82 -7.55 5.66 -8.33
CA HIS A 82 -7.49 4.79 -9.51
C HIS A 82 -6.05 4.40 -9.86
N GLY A 83 -5.10 5.32 -9.69
CA GLY A 83 -3.67 5.05 -9.86
C GLY A 83 -3.19 3.99 -8.88
N TRP A 84 -3.55 4.09 -7.60
CA TRP A 84 -3.22 3.10 -6.59
C TRP A 84 -3.88 1.74 -6.83
N HIS A 85 -5.15 1.73 -7.24
CA HIS A 85 -5.84 0.51 -7.62
C HIS A 85 -5.16 -0.17 -8.82
N TYR A 86 -4.80 0.61 -9.84
CA TYR A 86 -4.09 0.10 -11.01
C TYR A 86 -2.67 -0.38 -10.66
N ARG A 87 -1.98 0.26 -9.71
CA ARG A 87 -0.67 -0.18 -9.24
C ARG A 87 -0.74 -1.55 -8.59
N ARG A 88 -1.70 -1.77 -7.67
CA ARG A 88 -1.94 -3.09 -7.07
C ARG A 88 -2.22 -4.15 -8.14
N PHE A 89 -3.09 -3.83 -9.10
CA PHE A 89 -3.35 -4.70 -10.25
C PHE A 89 -2.08 -5.07 -11.02
N VAL A 90 -1.21 -4.09 -11.33
CA VAL A 90 0.07 -4.36 -12.03
C VAL A 90 0.99 -5.23 -11.19
N VAL A 91 1.18 -4.91 -9.90
CA VAL A 91 2.03 -5.66 -8.96
C VAL A 91 1.56 -7.10 -8.83
N GLU A 92 0.26 -7.33 -8.63
CA GLU A 92 -0.33 -8.68 -8.57
C GLU A 92 -0.04 -9.49 -9.84
N ASN A 93 -0.12 -8.86 -11.02
CA ASN A 93 0.19 -9.55 -12.27
C ASN A 93 1.69 -9.78 -12.48
N MET A 94 2.57 -8.91 -11.97
CA MET A 94 4.02 -9.15 -11.96
C MET A 94 4.37 -10.37 -11.11
N GLU A 95 3.74 -10.50 -9.95
CA GLU A 95 3.89 -11.68 -9.08
C GLU A 95 3.42 -12.95 -9.76
N LEU A 96 2.25 -12.91 -10.40
CA LEU A 96 1.72 -14.05 -11.17
C LEU A 96 2.64 -14.44 -12.34
N ALA A 97 3.25 -13.47 -13.02
CA ALA A 97 4.22 -13.73 -14.09
C ALA A 97 5.52 -14.38 -13.57
N CYS A 98 5.84 -14.20 -12.29
CA CYS A 98 6.98 -14.80 -11.62
C CYS A 98 6.58 -15.99 -10.72
N LYS A 99 5.39 -16.57 -10.93
CA LYS A 99 4.89 -17.70 -10.12
C LYS A 99 5.91 -18.85 -10.14
N GLY A 100 6.40 -19.22 -8.95
CA GLY A 100 7.43 -20.24 -8.76
C GLY A 100 8.81 -19.68 -8.42
N ASP A 101 9.04 -18.38 -8.56
CA ASP A 101 10.26 -17.69 -8.12
C ASP A 101 9.96 -16.83 -6.90
N LEU A 102 10.01 -17.46 -5.72
CA LEU A 102 9.69 -16.82 -4.44
C LEU A 102 10.59 -15.62 -4.15
N SER A 103 11.87 -15.69 -4.54
CA SER A 103 12.83 -14.59 -4.38
C SER A 103 12.41 -13.35 -5.16
N LYS A 104 11.96 -13.50 -6.41
CA LYS A 104 11.42 -12.37 -7.20
C LYS A 104 10.12 -11.83 -6.63
N ILE A 105 9.21 -12.72 -6.21
CA ILE A 105 7.95 -12.30 -5.58
C ILE A 105 8.23 -11.50 -4.31
N LEU A 106 9.13 -11.98 -3.45
CA LEU A 106 9.55 -11.27 -2.25
C LEU A 106 10.15 -9.91 -2.60
N LYS A 107 11.06 -9.86 -3.59
CA LYS A 107 11.67 -8.61 -4.05
C LYS A 107 10.62 -7.59 -4.51
N ILE A 108 9.62 -8.01 -5.29
CA ILE A 108 8.51 -7.15 -5.73
C ILE A 108 7.75 -6.59 -4.53
N ASN A 109 7.42 -7.42 -3.54
CA ASN A 109 6.68 -6.98 -2.35
C ASN A 109 7.50 -6.06 -1.45
N LEU A 110 8.81 -6.32 -1.27
CA LEU A 110 9.72 -5.44 -0.54
C LEU A 110 9.88 -4.08 -1.25
N ASP A 111 9.99 -4.07 -2.58
CA ASP A 111 10.06 -2.83 -3.36
C ASP A 111 8.76 -2.03 -3.26
N GLU A 112 7.60 -2.71 -3.25
CA GLU A 112 6.31 -2.05 -3.03
C GLU A 112 6.17 -1.51 -1.61
N PHE A 113 6.64 -2.26 -0.60
CA PHE A 113 6.68 -1.79 0.78
C PHE A 113 7.54 -0.52 0.91
N ASN A 114 8.75 -0.52 0.35
CA ASN A 114 9.62 0.65 0.30
C ASN A 114 8.96 1.83 -0.44
N TYR A 115 8.23 1.56 -1.53
CA TYR A 115 7.47 2.59 -2.23
C TYR A 115 6.38 3.20 -1.35
N THR A 116 5.67 2.41 -0.53
CA THR A 116 4.72 2.97 0.44
C THR A 116 5.40 3.87 1.46
N THR A 117 6.57 3.48 1.99
CA THR A 117 7.36 4.32 2.91
C THR A 117 7.69 5.66 2.28
N LEU A 118 8.21 5.67 1.05
CA LEU A 118 8.55 6.90 0.32
C LEU A 118 7.32 7.81 0.10
N LYS A 119 6.16 7.22 -0.20
CA LYS A 119 4.92 7.99 -0.43
C LYS A 119 4.33 8.54 0.87
N ILE A 120 4.44 7.82 1.98
CA ILE A 120 4.01 8.25 3.30
C ILE A 120 4.89 9.39 3.80
N GLN A 121 6.23 9.24 3.74
CA GLN A 121 7.17 10.26 4.18
C GLN A 121 7.05 11.57 3.38
N LYS A 122 6.64 11.47 2.11
CA LYS A 122 6.34 12.65 1.28
C LYS A 122 5.02 13.32 1.67
N ASP A 123 4.02 12.55 2.10
CA ASP A 123 2.68 13.02 2.43
C ASP A 123 1.97 12.04 3.37
N PHE A 124 1.99 12.39 4.67
CA PHE A 124 1.35 11.59 5.72
C PHE A 124 -0.17 11.48 5.55
N SER A 125 -0.81 12.37 4.76
CA SER A 125 -2.23 12.29 4.42
C SER A 125 -2.55 11.26 3.32
N ASN A 126 -1.55 10.54 2.81
CA ASN A 126 -1.74 9.56 1.75
C ASN A 126 -2.34 8.24 2.25
N PHE A 127 -3.65 8.24 2.51
CA PHE A 127 -4.41 7.06 2.92
C PHE A 127 -4.15 5.82 2.05
N SER A 128 -3.98 6.00 0.74
CA SER A 128 -3.78 4.85 -0.16
C SER A 128 -2.44 4.15 0.08
N ALA A 129 -1.40 4.89 0.44
CA ALA A 129 -0.10 4.31 0.78
C ALA A 129 -0.15 3.56 2.12
N TRP A 130 -0.75 4.17 3.15
CA TRP A 130 -1.00 3.52 4.44
C TRP A 130 -1.82 2.24 4.30
N HIS A 131 -2.94 2.31 3.58
CA HIS A 131 -3.79 1.14 3.34
C HIS A 131 -3.04 0.03 2.62
N ASN A 132 -2.25 0.36 1.58
CA ASN A 132 -1.47 -0.64 0.86
C ASN A 132 -0.46 -1.34 1.80
N ARG A 133 0.15 -0.59 2.72
CA ARG A 133 1.07 -1.12 3.73
C ARG A 133 0.42 -2.17 4.65
N THR A 134 -0.84 -1.95 5.06
CA THR A 134 -1.61 -2.95 5.86
C THR A 134 -1.76 -4.30 5.16
N LYS A 135 -1.68 -4.34 3.82
CA LYS A 135 -1.79 -5.57 3.03
C LYS A 135 -0.43 -6.19 2.74
N LEU A 136 0.60 -5.36 2.56
CA LEU A 136 1.96 -5.82 2.28
C LEU A 136 2.61 -6.45 3.50
N ILE A 137 2.43 -5.89 4.69
CA ILE A 137 3.10 -6.37 5.91
C ILE A 137 2.80 -7.86 6.17
N PRO A 138 1.53 -8.30 6.33
CA PRO A 138 1.25 -9.71 6.57
C PRO A 138 1.67 -10.59 5.39
N LYS A 139 1.54 -10.08 4.16
CA LYS A 139 1.90 -10.82 2.95
C LYS A 139 3.41 -11.12 2.88
N ILE A 140 4.25 -10.14 3.17
CA ILE A 140 5.72 -10.29 3.21
C ILE A 140 6.11 -11.20 4.37
N TYR A 141 5.53 -10.96 5.56
CA TYR A 141 5.80 -11.76 6.75
C TYR A 141 5.51 -13.24 6.51
N ASN A 142 4.31 -13.58 6.02
CA ASN A 142 3.92 -14.96 5.74
C ASN A 142 4.82 -15.57 4.64
N LEU A 143 5.13 -14.81 3.58
CA LEU A 143 6.01 -15.32 2.52
C LEU A 143 7.37 -15.76 3.07
N ILE A 144 7.96 -14.98 3.99
CA ILE A 144 9.25 -15.28 4.63
C ILE A 144 9.13 -16.48 5.56
N HIS A 145 8.15 -16.49 6.47
CA HIS A 145 8.01 -17.52 7.51
C HIS A 145 7.50 -18.86 6.98
N ASP A 146 6.73 -18.86 5.89
CA ASP A 146 6.34 -20.09 5.22
C ASP A 146 7.52 -20.72 4.45
N ASN A 147 8.64 -19.99 4.28
CA ASN A 147 9.80 -20.38 3.45
C ASN A 147 11.15 -19.98 4.08
N GLU A 148 11.30 -20.16 5.40
CA GLU A 148 12.41 -19.63 6.20
C GLU A 148 13.80 -19.95 5.63
N ASP A 149 14.00 -21.20 5.17
CA ASP A 149 15.29 -21.70 4.68
C ASP A 149 15.85 -20.89 3.49
N ILE A 150 14.96 -20.32 2.66
CA ILE A 150 15.34 -19.65 1.40
C ILE A 150 15.32 -18.13 1.57
N LEU A 151 14.33 -17.60 2.30
CA LEU A 151 13.98 -16.18 2.24
C LEU A 151 14.48 -15.36 3.43
N MET A 152 14.78 -15.95 4.59
CA MET A 152 15.31 -15.17 5.73
C MET A 152 16.67 -14.51 5.46
N ARG A 153 17.43 -15.04 4.50
CA ARG A 153 18.75 -14.50 4.10
C ARG A 153 18.66 -13.44 3.00
N PHE A 154 17.44 -13.11 2.55
CA PHE A 154 17.26 -12.16 1.46
C PHE A 154 17.49 -10.73 1.97
N PRO A 155 18.29 -9.89 1.30
CA PRO A 155 18.53 -8.53 1.79
C PRO A 155 17.23 -7.72 1.96
N GLY A 156 17.05 -7.11 3.13
CA GLY A 156 15.88 -6.30 3.45
C GLY A 156 14.74 -7.02 4.16
N THR A 157 14.95 -8.26 4.62
CA THR A 157 13.95 -9.02 5.41
C THR A 157 14.08 -8.84 6.92
N ASP A 158 15.14 -8.19 7.41
CA ASP A 158 15.44 -8.09 8.84
C ASP A 158 14.28 -7.52 9.66
N MET A 159 13.62 -6.47 9.17
CA MET A 159 12.46 -5.87 9.82
C MET A 159 11.27 -6.83 9.92
N PHE A 160 11.16 -7.80 9.01
CA PHE A 160 10.05 -8.73 8.93
C PHE A 160 10.28 -10.00 9.75
N GLN A 161 11.39 -10.14 10.48
CA GLN A 161 11.66 -11.32 11.31
C GLN A 161 10.74 -11.41 12.53
N ASP A 162 10.31 -10.27 13.06
CA ASP A 162 9.43 -10.19 14.23
C ASP A 162 8.41 -9.06 13.97
N PRO A 163 7.09 -9.31 14.10
CA PRO A 163 6.07 -8.27 13.96
C PRO A 163 6.33 -7.04 14.87
N LYS A 164 6.99 -7.21 16.02
CA LYS A 164 7.36 -6.11 16.92
C LYS A 164 8.37 -5.15 16.29
N LEU A 165 9.30 -5.64 15.46
CA LEU A 165 10.25 -4.78 14.74
C LEU A 165 9.54 -3.91 13.70
N ILE A 166 8.54 -4.48 13.01
CA ILE A 166 7.69 -3.75 12.09
C ILE A 166 6.87 -2.69 12.85
N MET A 167 6.25 -3.08 13.97
CA MET A 167 5.47 -2.19 14.82
C MET A 167 6.30 -1.00 15.29
N ASN A 168 7.48 -1.24 15.88
CA ASN A 168 8.34 -0.16 16.38
C ASN A 168 8.77 0.80 15.27
N ASN A 169 9.19 0.28 14.12
CA ASN A 169 9.56 1.13 12.98
C ASN A 169 8.39 2.02 12.52
N ASP A 170 7.19 1.44 12.42
CA ASP A 170 6.04 2.15 11.91
C ASP A 170 5.45 3.12 12.94
N LEU A 171 5.51 2.82 14.25
CA LEU A 171 5.12 3.74 15.32
C LEU A 171 5.96 5.03 15.30
N GLU A 172 7.26 4.96 14.99
CA GLU A 172 8.09 6.16 14.82
C GLU A 172 7.63 7.02 13.62
N MET A 173 7.30 6.37 12.51
CA MET A 173 6.78 7.06 11.32
C MET A 173 5.40 7.67 11.58
N ILE A 174 4.55 6.95 12.31
CA ILE A 174 3.24 7.42 12.74
C ILE A 174 3.37 8.61 13.68
N LYS A 175 4.24 8.54 14.70
CA LYS A 175 4.53 9.65 15.62
C LYS A 175 4.89 10.90 14.83
N THR A 176 5.83 10.79 13.90
CA THR A 176 6.18 11.91 13.01
C THR A 176 4.95 12.45 12.27
N GLY A 177 4.13 11.58 11.69
CA GLY A 177 2.91 11.98 10.99
C GLY A 177 1.86 12.66 11.87
N MET A 178 1.69 12.20 13.11
CA MET A 178 0.76 12.77 14.09
C MET A 178 1.16 14.19 14.48
N TYR A 179 2.45 14.44 14.76
CA TYR A 179 2.94 15.78 15.10
C TYR A 179 2.89 16.74 13.91
N MET A 180 3.08 16.25 12.68
CA MET A 180 3.03 17.09 11.48
C MET A 180 1.60 17.46 11.08
N SER A 181 0.62 16.62 11.36
CA SER A 181 -0.78 16.81 10.98
C SER A 181 -1.71 16.01 11.90
N PRO A 182 -1.95 16.49 13.13
CA PRO A 182 -2.75 15.75 14.12
C PRO A 182 -4.20 15.59 13.68
N GLU A 183 -4.69 16.42 12.75
CA GLU A 183 -6.04 16.33 12.20
C GLU A 183 -6.20 15.33 11.04
N ASP A 184 -5.16 14.63 10.60
CA ASP A 184 -5.24 13.74 9.42
C ASP A 184 -5.85 12.36 9.73
N THR A 185 -6.92 11.92 9.05
CA THR A 185 -7.54 10.59 9.32
C THR A 185 -6.63 9.40 9.03
N SER A 186 -5.72 9.53 8.08
CA SER A 186 -4.98 8.41 7.52
C SER A 186 -3.99 7.86 8.53
N VAL A 187 -3.22 8.74 9.16
CA VAL A 187 -2.21 8.37 10.17
C VAL A 187 -2.87 7.67 11.36
N TRP A 188 -3.92 8.27 11.92
CA TRP A 188 -4.67 7.71 13.05
C TRP A 188 -5.39 6.39 12.72
N SER A 189 -5.89 6.23 11.48
CA SER A 189 -6.49 4.97 11.05
C SER A 189 -5.45 3.85 10.96
N TYR A 190 -4.25 4.16 10.46
CA TYR A 190 -3.15 3.20 10.41
C TYR A 190 -2.60 2.88 11.81
N TYR A 191 -2.49 3.88 12.68
CA TYR A 191 -2.16 3.70 14.09
C TYR A 191 -3.12 2.74 14.78
N SER A 192 -4.44 2.95 14.64
CA SER A 192 -5.45 2.04 15.19
C SER A 192 -5.24 0.60 14.74
N TRP A 193 -4.91 0.38 13.46
CA TRP A 193 -4.61 -0.95 12.94
C TRP A 193 -3.36 -1.54 13.61
N ILE A 194 -2.24 -0.80 13.66
CA ILE A 194 -1.00 -1.29 14.26
C ILE A 194 -1.17 -1.70 15.72
N VAL A 195 -1.88 -0.89 16.52
CA VAL A 195 -2.01 -1.16 17.95
C VAL A 195 -3.10 -2.16 18.29
N SER A 196 -3.96 -2.60 17.36
CA SER A 196 -5.09 -3.50 17.70
C SER A 196 -5.17 -4.78 16.86
N ASP A 197 -4.52 -4.84 15.71
CA ASP A 197 -4.58 -6.03 14.85
C ASP A 197 -3.87 -7.21 15.50
N GLU A 198 -4.51 -8.39 15.42
CA GLU A 198 -3.99 -9.63 16.00
C GLU A 198 -2.60 -9.99 15.49
N PHE A 199 -2.23 -9.58 14.27
CA PHE A 199 -0.90 -9.76 13.71
C PHE A 199 0.20 -9.20 14.62
N PHE A 200 -0.04 -8.06 15.26
CA PHE A 200 0.92 -7.43 16.17
C PHE A 200 0.68 -7.84 17.62
N THR A 201 -0.56 -7.84 18.08
CA THR A 201 -0.86 -8.07 19.51
C THR A 201 -0.53 -9.50 19.95
N LYS A 202 -0.62 -10.49 19.06
CA LYS A 202 -0.22 -11.88 19.36
C LYS A 202 1.30 -12.12 19.29
N ALA A 203 2.10 -11.14 18.85
CA ALA A 203 3.56 -11.26 18.79
C ALA A 203 4.25 -11.01 20.15
N PHE A 204 3.53 -10.50 21.14
CA PHE A 204 4.03 -10.28 22.49
C PHE A 204 3.95 -11.56 23.32
N ASN A 205 5.00 -11.86 24.09
CA ASN A 205 5.07 -13.11 24.87
C ASN A 205 4.16 -13.09 26.10
N ASN A 206 3.91 -11.89 26.63
CA ASN A 206 3.12 -11.64 27.81
C ASN A 206 2.37 -10.32 27.67
N LYS A 207 1.36 -10.13 28.53
CA LYS A 207 0.51 -8.94 28.52
C LYS A 207 1.28 -7.69 28.98
N GLU A 208 2.30 -7.85 29.84
CA GLU A 208 3.10 -6.74 30.36
C GLU A 208 3.90 -6.02 29.26
N GLU A 209 4.58 -6.75 28.37
CA GLU A 209 5.35 -6.19 27.25
C GLU A 209 4.46 -5.32 26.34
N TYR A 210 3.26 -5.80 26.03
CA TYR A 210 2.32 -5.04 25.19
C TYR A 210 1.75 -3.83 25.95
N LEU A 211 1.49 -3.97 27.25
CA LEU A 211 1.05 -2.87 28.10
C LEU A 211 2.09 -1.75 28.19
N GLU A 212 3.39 -2.07 28.23
CA GLU A 212 4.49 -1.09 28.15
C GLU A 212 4.41 -0.27 26.86
N VAL A 213 4.19 -0.92 25.72
CA VAL A 213 4.02 -0.21 24.44
C VAL A 213 2.80 0.71 24.47
N LEU A 214 1.67 0.26 25.00
CA LEU A 214 0.47 1.09 25.13
C LEU A 214 0.67 2.27 26.11
N ASN A 215 1.50 2.13 27.15
CA ASN A 215 1.88 3.21 28.05
C ASN A 215 2.71 4.27 27.32
N GLU A 216 3.74 3.85 26.59
CA GLU A 216 4.55 4.75 25.77
C GLU A 216 3.70 5.51 24.74
N GLN A 217 2.77 4.82 24.06
CA GLN A 217 1.92 5.50 23.08
C GLN A 217 0.92 6.49 23.72
N GLU A 218 0.41 6.18 24.92
CA GLU A 218 -0.43 7.13 25.66
C GLU A 218 0.35 8.40 26.03
N GLU A 219 1.60 8.26 26.48
CA GLU A 219 2.49 9.39 26.78
C GLU A 219 2.72 10.26 25.53
N VAL A 220 3.06 9.64 24.40
CA VAL A 220 3.29 10.34 23.12
C VAL A 220 2.06 11.14 22.68
N ILE A 221 0.86 10.54 22.76
CA ILE A 221 -0.37 11.22 22.31
C ILE A 221 -0.82 12.28 23.32
N SER A 222 -0.54 12.08 24.61
CA SER A 222 -0.81 13.07 25.65
C SER A 222 0.07 14.29 25.49
N GLU A 223 1.37 14.11 25.25
CA GLU A 223 2.31 15.19 24.94
C GLU A 223 1.85 15.98 23.71
N LEU A 224 1.47 15.30 22.64
CA LEU A 224 0.93 15.96 21.45
C LEU A 224 -0.35 16.76 21.75
N ASN A 225 -1.27 16.22 22.55
CA ASN A 225 -2.48 16.93 22.94
C ASN A 225 -2.19 18.20 23.75
N GLU A 226 -1.22 18.13 24.66
CA GLU A 226 -0.79 19.27 25.46
C GLU A 226 -0.22 20.38 24.56
N MET A 227 0.67 20.03 23.62
CA MET A 227 1.19 20.98 22.63
C MET A 227 0.08 21.65 21.81
N GLU A 228 -0.85 20.86 21.27
CA GLU A 228 -1.98 21.39 20.51
C GLU A 228 -2.90 22.29 21.35
N LYS A 229 -3.04 22.00 22.64
CA LYS A 229 -3.81 22.80 23.58
C LYS A 229 -3.13 24.12 23.91
N GLU A 230 -1.81 24.12 24.05
CA GLU A 230 -1.03 25.36 24.22
C GLU A 230 -1.18 26.28 23.00
N ASP A 231 -1.17 25.72 21.79
CA ASP A 231 -1.28 26.48 20.54
C ASP A 231 -2.71 26.98 20.24
N THR A 232 -3.72 26.13 20.47
CA THR A 232 -5.11 26.42 20.07
C THR A 232 -6.03 26.84 21.22
N GLY A 233 -5.58 26.64 22.46
CA GLY A 233 -6.37 26.82 23.68
C GLY A 233 -7.41 25.73 23.94
N LYS A 234 -7.42 24.64 23.16
CA LYS A 234 -8.38 23.52 23.27
C LYS A 234 -7.70 22.18 23.04
N ASP A 235 -8.25 21.14 23.66
CA ASP A 235 -7.77 19.77 23.41
C ASP A 235 -8.00 19.37 21.94
N ASN A 236 -7.04 18.64 21.39
CA ASN A 236 -7.15 18.08 20.06
C ASN A 236 -8.13 16.88 20.09
N VAL A 237 -9.19 16.95 19.28
CA VAL A 237 -10.29 15.96 19.31
C VAL A 237 -9.79 14.53 19.05
N ARG A 238 -8.80 14.37 18.17
CA ARG A 238 -8.25 13.04 17.85
C ARG A 238 -7.35 12.52 18.94
N CYS A 239 -6.50 13.37 19.50
CA CYS A 239 -5.63 12.96 20.60
C CYS A 239 -6.47 12.46 21.78
N VAL A 240 -7.49 13.23 22.19
CA VAL A 240 -8.42 12.80 23.26
C VAL A 240 -9.12 11.48 22.91
N LYS A 241 -9.59 11.33 21.67
CA LYS A 241 -10.23 10.08 21.22
C LYS A 241 -9.27 8.90 21.30
N PHE A 242 -8.02 9.06 20.90
CA PHE A 242 -7.04 7.99 20.87
C PHE A 242 -6.42 7.68 22.23
N ILE A 243 -6.31 8.65 23.14
CA ILE A 243 -6.04 8.41 24.56
C ILE A 243 -7.11 7.48 25.12
N LYS A 244 -8.40 7.81 24.91
CA LYS A 244 -9.49 6.96 25.39
C LYS A 244 -9.52 5.58 24.73
N TYR A 245 -9.13 5.50 23.46
CA TYR A 245 -9.00 4.24 22.76
C TYR A 245 -7.92 3.36 23.38
N ILE A 246 -6.75 3.92 23.70
CA ILE A 246 -5.66 3.21 24.37
C ILE A 246 -6.07 2.77 25.78
N GLU A 247 -6.70 3.62 26.58
CA GLU A 247 -7.25 3.25 27.89
C GLU A 247 -8.18 2.04 27.79
N THR A 248 -8.98 1.96 26.72
CA THR A 248 -9.89 0.83 26.49
C THR A 248 -9.11 -0.46 26.21
N LEU A 249 -8.10 -0.40 25.32
CA LEU A 249 -7.22 -1.54 25.04
C LEU A 249 -6.49 -2.02 26.32
N LYS A 250 -6.03 -1.10 27.16
CA LYS A 250 -5.39 -1.44 28.44
C LYS A 250 -6.35 -2.14 29.41
N ALA A 251 -7.60 -1.68 29.49
CA ALA A 251 -8.61 -2.30 30.33
C ALA A 251 -8.91 -3.74 29.87
N GLU A 252 -9.03 -3.97 28.56
CA GLU A 252 -9.25 -5.30 27.98
C GLU A 252 -8.11 -6.29 28.28
N LEU A 253 -6.87 -5.81 28.47
CA LEU A 253 -5.74 -6.66 28.87
C LEU A 253 -5.78 -7.06 30.35
N GLN A 254 -6.41 -6.26 31.21
CA GLN A 254 -6.48 -6.51 32.65
C GLN A 254 -7.61 -7.47 33.05
N GLU A 255 -8.57 -7.71 32.14
CA GLU A 255 -9.60 -8.75 32.23
C GLU A 255 -9.05 -10.16 31.86
#